data_AF-A0A519X5T8-F1
#
_entry.id   AF-A0A519X5T8-F1
#
_cell.length_a   1.000
_cell.length_b   1.000
_cell.length_c   1.000
_cell.angle_alpha   90.00
_cell.angle_beta   90.00
_cell.angle_gamma   90.00
#
_symmetry.space_group_name_H-M   'P 1'
#
loop_
_entity.id
_entity.type
_entity.pdbx_description
1 polymer ?
#
loop_
_entity_poly.entity_id
_entity_poly.type
_entity_poly.pdbx_seq_one_letter_code
_entity_poly.pdbx_strand_id
1 'polypeptide(L)'
;ASDHDYDESLRYAVSNIKEIAFVCGTHNEQSSRLLAQLLDENDIPHNHQHVYFAQLLGMSDNLSFNLSDADYNVAKYVPYGPIKAVMPYLFRRAQENTSIAGQTSRELGLIIKEKQRRRV
;
A
#
# COMPACT_ATOMS: atom_id res chain seq x y z
N ALA A 1 16.41 -1.23 9.00
CA ALA A 1 15.82 -1.31 10.34
C ALA A 1 14.30 -1.22 10.23
N SER A 2 13.73 -0.06 9.86
CA SER A 2 12.27 0.10 9.78
C SER A 2 11.55 -0.87 8.83
N ASP A 3 12.06 -1.12 7.62
CA ASP A 3 11.42 -2.08 6.69
C ASP A 3 11.42 -3.51 7.25
N HIS A 4 12.54 -3.93 7.86
CA HIS A 4 12.66 -5.25 8.48
C HIS A 4 11.66 -5.42 9.63
N ASP A 5 11.58 -4.45 10.54
CA ASP A 5 10.68 -4.55 11.69
C ASP A 5 9.21 -4.45 11.27
N TYR A 6 8.92 -3.68 10.21
CA TYR A 6 7.60 -3.63 9.58
C TYR A 6 7.23 -5.00 9.00
N ASP A 7 8.10 -5.61 8.21
CA ASP A 7 7.87 -6.91 7.57
C ASP A 7 7.75 -8.04 8.61
N GLU A 8 8.55 -8.02 9.68
CA GLU A 8 8.41 -8.96 10.80
C GLU A 8 7.07 -8.79 11.55
N SER A 9 6.57 -7.56 11.68
CA SER A 9 5.25 -7.32 12.25
C SER A 9 4.12 -7.91 11.39
N LEU A 10 4.26 -7.90 10.06
CA LEU A 10 3.32 -8.54 9.14
C LEU A 10 3.31 -10.06 9.35
N ARG A 11 4.49 -10.69 9.44
CA ARG A 11 4.61 -12.13 9.71
C ARG A 11 3.94 -12.52 11.03
N TYR A 12 4.19 -11.73 12.07
CA TYR A 12 3.60 -11.95 13.38
C TYR A 12 2.07 -11.81 13.33
N ALA A 13 1.55 -10.76 12.69
CA ALA A 13 0.11 -10.53 12.59
C ALA A 13 -0.61 -11.62 11.78
N VAL A 14 -0.02 -12.09 10.67
CA VAL A 14 -0.59 -13.19 9.87
C VAL A 14 -0.59 -14.50 10.67
N SER A 15 0.48 -14.80 11.39
CA SER A 15 0.56 -16.00 12.24
C SER A 15 -0.49 -16.02 13.36
N ASN A 16 -0.98 -14.84 13.76
CA ASN A 16 -1.96 -14.64 14.83
C ASN A 16 -3.29 -14.04 14.29
N ILE A 17 -3.62 -14.31 13.01
CA ILE A 17 -4.76 -13.69 12.33
C ILE A 17 -6.12 -13.93 13.00
N LYS A 18 -6.25 -14.99 13.80
CA LYS A 18 -7.48 -15.27 14.56
C LYS A 18 -7.78 -14.24 15.65
N GLU A 19 -6.75 -13.56 16.14
CA GLU A 19 -6.82 -12.62 17.26
C GLU A 19 -6.48 -11.19 16.84
N ILE A 20 -5.78 -11.03 15.72
CA ILE A 20 -5.30 -9.74 15.25
C ILE A 20 -5.98 -9.36 13.93
N ALA A 21 -6.59 -8.17 13.92
CA ALA A 21 -6.98 -7.46 12.71
C ALA A 21 -6.06 -6.27 12.50
N PHE A 22 -5.61 -6.05 11.26
CA PHE A 22 -4.61 -5.04 10.95
C PHE A 22 -4.78 -4.44 9.55
N VAL A 23 -4.21 -3.25 9.39
CA VAL A 23 -4.12 -2.53 8.13
C VAL A 23 -2.65 -2.43 7.74
N CYS A 24 -2.28 -3.01 6.61
CA CYS A 24 -0.97 -2.83 5.98
C CYS A 24 -0.93 -1.49 5.25
N GLY A 25 -0.71 -0.43 6.03
CA GLY A 25 -0.62 0.95 5.56
C GLY A 25 0.76 1.28 5.01
N THR A 26 1.03 0.97 3.74
CA THR A 26 2.35 1.20 3.13
C THR A 26 2.29 1.49 1.63
N HIS A 27 3.25 2.29 1.15
CA HIS A 27 3.55 2.53 -0.26
C HIS A 27 4.70 1.65 -0.78
N ASN A 28 5.29 0.83 0.10
CA ASN A 28 6.37 -0.08 -0.25
C ASN A 28 5.80 -1.32 -0.96
N GLU A 29 6.15 -1.48 -2.24
CA GLU A 29 5.72 -2.61 -3.08
C GLU A 29 6.23 -3.95 -2.52
N GLN A 30 7.42 -3.98 -1.91
CA GLN A 30 8.01 -5.21 -1.37
C GLN A 30 7.22 -5.69 -0.14
N SER A 31 6.95 -4.82 0.83
CA SER A 31 6.14 -5.16 2.00
C SER A 31 4.69 -5.52 1.61
N SER A 32 4.12 -4.84 0.59
CA SER A 32 2.80 -5.19 0.07
C SER A 32 2.79 -6.59 -0.55
N ARG A 33 3.81 -6.91 -1.35
CA ARG A 33 3.98 -8.24 -1.96
C ARG A 33 4.23 -9.32 -0.91
N LEU A 34 5.02 -9.03 0.11
CA LEU A 34 5.26 -9.95 1.23
C LEU A 34 3.94 -10.33 1.91
N LEU A 35 3.09 -9.36 2.24
CA LEU A 35 1.80 -9.68 2.85
C LEU A 35 0.93 -10.55 1.93
N ALA A 36 0.83 -10.21 0.65
CA ALA A 36 0.09 -11.05 -0.31
C ALA A 36 0.60 -12.50 -0.32
N GLN A 37 1.93 -12.70 -0.38
CA GLN A 37 2.55 -14.02 -0.32
C GLN A 37 2.24 -14.75 1.00
N LEU A 38 2.30 -14.05 2.13
CA LEU A 38 2.00 -14.64 3.43
C LEU A 38 0.55 -15.11 3.53
N LEU A 39 -0.40 -14.39 2.93
CA LEU A 39 -1.80 -14.82 2.89
C LEU A 39 -1.96 -16.09 2.05
N ASP A 40 -1.35 -16.13 0.87
CA ASP A 40 -1.37 -17.29 -0.03
C ASP A 40 -0.73 -18.52 0.63
N GLU A 41 0.44 -18.35 1.25
CA GLU A 41 1.19 -19.43 1.93
C GLU A 41 0.45 -20.03 3.14
N ASN A 42 -0.45 -19.27 3.76
CA ASN A 42 -1.23 -19.69 4.93
C ASN A 42 -2.68 -20.06 4.56
N ASP A 43 -3.01 -20.17 3.26
CA ASP A 43 -4.36 -20.43 2.76
C ASP A 43 -5.42 -19.45 3.32
N ILE A 44 -5.04 -18.19 3.53
CA ILE A 44 -5.93 -17.13 4.03
C ILE A 44 -6.62 -16.46 2.83
N PRO A 45 -7.96 -16.38 2.80
CA PRO A 45 -8.67 -15.70 1.72
C PRO A 45 -8.19 -14.25 1.52
N HIS A 46 -8.04 -13.81 0.27
CA HIS A 46 -7.57 -12.46 -0.05
C HIS A 46 -8.47 -11.36 0.57
N ASN A 47 -9.77 -11.66 0.68
CA ASN A 47 -10.79 -10.79 1.26
C ASN A 47 -11.04 -11.07 2.77
N HIS A 48 -10.10 -11.71 3.48
CA HIS A 48 -10.23 -11.98 4.91
C HIS A 48 -10.47 -10.68 5.70
N GLN A 49 -11.56 -10.64 6.48
CA GLN A 49 -12.06 -9.45 7.18
C GLN A 49 -11.07 -8.76 8.14
N HIS A 50 -10.01 -9.45 8.56
CA HIS A 50 -8.97 -8.93 9.45
C HIS A 50 -7.81 -8.25 8.73
N VAL A 51 -7.72 -8.36 7.40
CA VAL A 51 -6.57 -7.85 6.65
C VAL A 51 -7.05 -6.82 5.66
N TYR A 52 -6.48 -5.62 5.73
CA TYR A 52 -6.66 -4.57 4.73
C TYR A 52 -5.31 -4.07 4.26
N PHE A 53 -5.16 -3.85 2.97
CA PHE A 53 -4.09 -3.02 2.43
C PHE A 53 -4.54 -1.56 2.42
N ALA A 54 -3.64 -0.63 2.72
CA ALA A 54 -3.97 0.78 2.63
C ALA A 54 -2.84 1.65 2.09
N GLN A 55 -3.24 2.63 1.28
CA GLN A 55 -2.37 3.68 0.75
C GLN A 55 -3.02 5.04 0.95
N LEU A 56 -2.21 6.09 0.98
CA LEU A 56 -2.70 7.46 0.86
C LEU A 56 -3.35 7.68 -0.52
N LEU A 57 -4.42 8.48 -0.55
CA LEU A 57 -5.05 8.89 -1.81
C LEU A 57 -4.06 9.72 -2.65
N GLY A 58 -3.94 9.39 -3.94
CA GLY A 58 -3.05 10.07 -4.88
C GLY A 58 -1.61 9.59 -4.85
N MET A 59 -1.33 8.48 -4.17
CA MET A 59 -0.01 7.86 -4.10
C MET A 59 -0.14 6.34 -4.27
N SER A 60 0.70 5.76 -5.13
CA SER A 60 0.76 4.31 -5.40
C SER A 60 -0.59 3.70 -5.76
N ASP A 61 -1.40 4.41 -6.54
CA ASP A 61 -2.74 3.93 -6.95
C ASP A 61 -2.66 2.63 -7.76
N ASN A 62 -1.56 2.42 -8.50
CA ASN A 62 -1.29 1.17 -9.19
C ASN A 62 -1.22 -0.04 -8.23
N LEU A 63 -0.70 0.12 -7.01
CA LEU A 63 -0.71 -0.95 -6.01
C LEU A 63 -2.14 -1.22 -5.55
N SER A 64 -2.86 -0.17 -5.18
CA SER A 64 -4.24 -0.29 -4.70
C SER A 64 -5.15 -0.95 -5.75
N PHE A 65 -5.03 -0.57 -7.02
CA PHE A 65 -5.84 -1.14 -8.09
C PHE A 65 -5.50 -2.61 -8.35
N ASN A 66 -4.23 -2.97 -8.41
CA ASN A 66 -3.83 -4.36 -8.63
C ASN A 66 -4.23 -5.26 -7.45
N LEU A 67 -4.11 -4.78 -6.21
CA LEU A 67 -4.55 -5.52 -5.02
C LEU A 67 -6.07 -5.70 -5.02
N SER A 68 -6.82 -4.66 -5.35
CA SER A 68 -8.29 -4.74 -5.43
C SER A 68 -8.76 -5.65 -6.57
N ASP A 69 -8.09 -5.66 -7.72
CA ASP A 69 -8.39 -6.55 -8.85
C ASP A 69 -8.11 -8.02 -8.49
N ALA A 70 -7.15 -8.26 -7.60
CA ALA A 70 -6.84 -9.58 -7.04
C ALA A 70 -7.72 -9.97 -5.83
N ASP A 71 -8.85 -9.30 -5.61
CA ASP A 71 -9.83 -9.55 -4.54
C ASP A 71 -9.33 -9.31 -3.10
N TYR A 72 -8.22 -8.56 -2.92
CA TYR A 72 -7.82 -8.14 -1.58
C TYR A 72 -8.69 -6.98 -1.08
N ASN A 73 -8.89 -6.94 0.25
CA ASN A 73 -9.49 -5.77 0.90
C ASN A 73 -8.51 -4.58 0.83
N VAL A 74 -8.92 -3.50 0.16
CA VAL A 74 -8.10 -2.29 -0.02
C VAL A 74 -8.84 -1.05 0.47
N ALA A 75 -8.17 -0.23 1.26
CA ALA A 75 -8.66 1.06 1.71
C ALA A 75 -7.76 2.21 1.21
N LYS A 76 -8.37 3.38 0.98
CA LYS A 76 -7.63 4.62 0.73
C LYS A 76 -7.77 5.55 1.93
N TYR A 77 -6.63 6.01 2.44
CA TYR A 77 -6.61 7.04 3.47
C TYR A 77 -6.81 8.41 2.82
N VAL A 78 -7.97 9.01 3.06
CA VAL A 78 -8.40 10.27 2.45
C VAL A 78 -8.40 11.39 3.50
N PRO A 79 -7.46 12.34 3.44
CA PRO A 79 -7.55 13.55 4.26
C PRO A 79 -8.72 14.41 3.74
N TYR A 80 -9.63 14.82 4.62
CA TYR A 80 -10.76 15.68 4.26
C TYR A 80 -10.94 16.81 5.30
N GLY A 81 -11.35 17.98 4.83
CA GLY A 81 -11.66 19.14 5.68
C GLY A 81 -11.17 20.48 5.12
N PRO A 82 -11.46 21.60 5.80
CA PRO A 82 -11.01 22.93 5.38
C PRO A 82 -9.48 23.00 5.30
N ILE A 83 -8.94 23.73 4.31
CA ILE A 83 -7.49 23.84 4.06
C ILE A 83 -6.70 24.15 5.33
N LYS A 84 -7.15 25.14 6.12
CA LYS A 84 -6.49 25.54 7.37
C LYS A 84 -6.33 24.37 8.37
N ALA A 85 -7.30 23.47 8.43
CA ALA A 85 -7.27 22.32 9.34
C ALA A 85 -6.31 21.21 8.85
N VAL A 86 -6.07 21.11 7.54
CA VAL A 86 -5.21 20.07 6.94
C VAL A 86 -3.78 20.53 6.64
N MET A 87 -3.44 21.81 6.88
CA MET A 87 -2.09 22.34 6.65
C MET A 87 -0.96 21.49 7.29
N PRO A 88 -1.06 21.04 8.57
CA PRO A 88 -0.01 20.19 9.16
C PRO A 88 0.18 18.85 8.42
N TYR A 89 -0.91 18.26 7.91
CA TYR A 89 -0.85 17.04 7.12
C TYR A 89 -0.12 17.29 5.79
N LEU A 90 -0.45 18.40 5.10
CA LEU A 90 0.18 18.75 3.82
C LEU A 90 1.70 18.99 3.97
N PHE A 91 2.14 19.63 5.05
CA PHE A 91 3.57 19.80 5.30
C PHE A 91 4.32 18.48 5.49
N ARG A 92 3.75 17.53 6.25
CA ARG A 92 4.35 16.20 6.39
C ARG A 92 4.41 15.45 5.06
N ARG A 93 3.38 15.57 4.23
CA ARG A 93 3.37 14.98 2.88
C ARG A 93 4.41 15.59 1.96
N ALA A 94 4.61 16.90 2.01
CA ALA A 94 5.66 17.55 1.23
C ALA A 94 7.06 17.03 1.63
N GLN A 95 7.31 16.83 2.93
CA GLN A 95 8.57 16.27 3.44
C GLN A 95 8.76 14.81 2.98
N GLU A 96 7.75 13.97 3.14
CA GLU A 96 7.80 12.56 2.74
C GLU A 96 7.99 12.40 1.22
N ASN A 97 7.26 13.17 0.42
CA ASN A 97 7.38 13.13 -1.04
C ASN A 97 8.77 13.56 -1.53
N THR A 98 9.46 14.41 -0.75
CA THR A 98 10.86 14.77 -1.04
C THR A 98 11.81 13.59 -0.79
N SER A 99 11.54 12.75 0.20
CA SER A 99 12.28 11.48 0.41
C SER A 99 11.89 10.36 -0.57
N ILE A 100 10.73 10.48 -1.23
CA ILE A 100 10.18 9.51 -2.20
C ILE A 100 10.56 9.87 -3.66
N ALA A 101 11.53 10.78 -3.88
CA ALA A 101 11.85 11.39 -5.18
C ALA A 101 12.18 10.46 -6.38
N GLY A 102 12.16 9.13 -6.24
CA GLY A 102 12.25 8.16 -7.34
C GLY A 102 10.95 7.46 -7.75
N GLN A 103 9.89 7.50 -6.92
CA GLN A 103 8.70 6.67 -7.13
C GLN A 103 7.84 7.19 -8.30
N THR A 104 7.73 8.51 -8.47
CA THR A 104 7.04 9.12 -9.63
C THR A 104 7.70 8.73 -10.96
N SER A 105 9.03 8.76 -11.04
CA SER A 105 9.77 8.36 -12.25
C SER A 105 9.58 6.88 -12.57
N ARG A 106 9.52 6.03 -11.54
CA ARG A 106 9.22 4.60 -11.67
C ARG A 106 7.80 4.38 -12.18
N GLU A 107 6.80 5.06 -11.62
CA GLU A 107 5.41 4.97 -12.07
C GLU A 107 5.26 5.41 -13.52
N LEU A 108 5.90 6.53 -13.91
CA LEU A 108 5.92 6.97 -15.30
C LEU A 108 6.54 5.90 -16.22
N GLY A 109 7.64 5.27 -15.80
CA GLY A 109 8.25 4.17 -16.53
C GLY A 109 7.33 2.96 -16.70
N LEU A 110 6.56 2.61 -15.66
CA LEU A 110 5.55 1.54 -15.72
C LEU A 110 4.40 1.90 -16.67
N ILE A 111 3.91 3.14 -16.63
CA ILE A 111 2.87 3.63 -17.55
C ILE A 111 3.35 3.54 -19.00
N ILE A 112 4.57 4.01 -19.29
CA ILE A 112 5.16 3.94 -20.64
C ILE A 112 5.23 2.48 -21.11
N LYS A 113 5.74 1.58 -20.25
CA LYS A 113 5.83 0.14 -20.54
C LYS A 113 4.46 -0.47 -20.80
N GLU A 114 3.46 -0.09 -20.02
CA GLU A 114 2.09 -0.59 -20.15
C GLU A 114 1.41 -0.08 -21.43
N LYS A 115 1.60 1.19 -21.80
CA LYS A 115 1.14 1.74 -23.08
C LYS A 115 1.76 0.99 -24.26
N GLN A 116 3.07 0.75 -24.23
CA GLN A 116 3.76 -0.04 -25.25
C GLN A 116 3.22 -1.47 -25.35
N ARG A 117 3.00 -2.14 -24.21
CA ARG A 117 2.42 -3.49 -24.15
C ARG A 117 1.03 -3.54 -24.79
N ARG A 118 0.20 -2.51 -24.54
CA ARG A 118 -1.17 -2.41 -25.06
C ARG A 118 -1.26 -1.85 -26.49
N ARG A 119 -0.14 -1.37 -27.07
CA ARG A 119 -0.06 -0.71 -28.39
C ARG A 119 -0.95 0.54 -28.50
N VAL A 120 -0.95 1.39 -27.47
CA VAL A 120 -1.67 2.69 -27.38
C VAL A 120 -0.73 3.87 -27.13
#